data_AF-A0A8J6Q0K2-F1
#
_entry.id   AF-A0A8J6Q0K2-F1
#
_cell.length_a   1.000
_cell.length_b   1.000
_cell.length_c   1.000
_cell.angle_alpha   90.00
_cell.angle_beta   90.00
_cell.angle_gamma   90.00
#
_symmetry.space_group_name_H-M   'P 1'
#
loop_
_entity.id
_entity.type
_entity.pdbx_description
1 polymer ?
#
loop_
_entity_poly.entity_id
_entity_poly.type
_entity_poly.pdbx_seq_one_letter_code
_entity_poly.pdbx_strand_id
1 'polypeptide(L)'
;MVSLSTLDYILIASFFSMTLGIGIWVSKKSGKNSSEYFLSGRSMPWWLLGISMVATTFSTDTPNLVTDIVRTHGVSGNWVWWAFLLTGLLTVFVYAKLWRKSNVNTDLEFYELRYGGKPASFLRKFRAVYLGVIFNVITMSAVTLAAIKIGGIMLGLEPWQTVISAGIITVTFSALGGFKGVIYTDFLLFFVAMGGAIGAAYYLVNLPEVGGVATLITNENVVDKLSILPDFSNTDALITLLIIPLAVQWWSSWYPGAEPGGGGYIAQRMLAAKDENHAIGATFFFNIMHYALRPWPWIIVALASLVVFPDLASIQEAFPSITDDKLGHDLAYSAMLTKLPSGLLGLVLASLIAAYMSTISTQLNWGSSYIVFDFYKEQINPNASEKRLVAVGRISTIVLMVFSALLALLLQNALQLFEVLLVFGAGTGLIFILRWFWWRINAWSEITAMFASGIISIILKLTPAGAFLFAKETGVFSSYLEYPLVVLITTLIWLAATFITQPESKAVLQDFYRKIQPGGPGWAHVLTEAEAEGVTLVTNKQPWSVPAGIMAMLLGCVLIYSSMFATGYWIYGKTNQALIMTVLAIISGGLLIRVWKKIKANIL
;
A
#
# COMPACT_ATOMS: atom_id res chain seq x y z
N MET A 1 -21.74 -12.47 20.91
CA MET A 1 -21.49 -13.36 19.75
C MET A 1 -22.64 -13.23 18.77
N VAL A 2 -22.35 -13.15 17.47
CA VAL A 2 -23.39 -13.01 16.44
C VAL A 2 -23.90 -14.39 16.05
N SER A 3 -25.22 -14.55 15.95
CA SER A 3 -25.82 -15.79 15.44
C SER A 3 -25.90 -15.73 13.91
N LEU A 4 -25.17 -16.61 13.23
CA LEU A 4 -25.20 -16.71 11.77
C LEU A 4 -26.42 -17.52 11.33
N SER A 5 -27.20 -16.95 10.41
CA SER A 5 -28.30 -17.65 9.78
C SER A 5 -27.80 -18.66 8.73
N THR A 6 -28.67 -19.56 8.31
CA THR A 6 -28.37 -20.47 7.18
C THR A 6 -27.98 -19.70 5.91
N LEU A 7 -28.59 -18.54 5.65
CA LEU A 7 -28.25 -17.69 4.51
C LEU A 7 -26.81 -17.18 4.60
N ASP A 8 -26.36 -16.77 5.79
CA ASP A 8 -25.00 -16.29 6.00
C ASP A 8 -23.98 -17.40 5.72
N TYR A 9 -24.22 -18.61 6.24
CA TYR A 9 -23.36 -19.76 5.97
C TYR A 9 -23.30 -20.12 4.48
N ILE A 10 -24.42 -20.06 3.77
CA ILE A 10 -24.46 -20.32 2.31
C ILE A 10 -23.62 -19.28 1.56
N LEU A 11 -23.75 -18.00 1.89
CA LEU A 11 -22.96 -16.93 1.24
C LEU A 11 -21.46 -17.11 1.50
N ILE A 12 -21.08 -17.41 2.75
CA ILE A 12 -19.70 -17.67 3.12
C ILE A 12 -19.16 -18.92 2.38
N ALA A 13 -19.86 -20.05 2.48
CA ALA A 13 -19.43 -21.30 1.86
C ALA A 13 -19.36 -21.22 0.33
N SER A 14 -20.32 -20.56 -0.32
CA SER A 14 -20.32 -20.38 -1.78
C SER A 14 -19.15 -19.52 -2.25
N PHE A 15 -18.84 -18.43 -1.54
CA PHE A 15 -17.68 -17.59 -1.84
C PHE A 15 -16.36 -18.37 -1.72
N PHE A 16 -16.16 -19.11 -0.62
CA PHE A 16 -14.97 -19.94 -0.44
C PHE A 16 -14.86 -21.06 -1.48
N SER A 17 -15.96 -21.72 -1.81
CA SER A 17 -15.96 -22.78 -2.82
C SER A 17 -15.55 -22.23 -4.19
N MET A 18 -16.05 -21.05 -4.55
CA MET A 18 -15.71 -20.38 -5.80
C MET A 18 -14.24 -19.95 -5.84
N THR A 19 -13.72 -19.34 -4.76
CA THR A 19 -12.31 -18.89 -4.71
C THR A 19 -11.34 -20.07 -4.71
N LEU A 20 -11.63 -21.13 -3.94
CA LEU A 20 -10.84 -22.36 -3.97
C LEU A 20 -10.88 -23.03 -5.34
N GLY A 21 -12.05 -23.09 -5.97
CA GLY A 21 -12.23 -23.63 -7.33
C GLY A 21 -11.36 -22.90 -8.36
N ILE A 22 -11.31 -21.56 -8.29
CA ILE A 22 -10.42 -20.73 -9.14
C ILE A 22 -8.96 -21.06 -8.87
N GLY A 23 -8.55 -21.15 -7.60
CA GLY A 23 -7.17 -21.49 -7.23
C GLY A 23 -6.72 -22.83 -7.80
N ILE A 24 -7.56 -23.86 -7.66
CA ILE A 24 -7.30 -25.21 -8.20
C ILE A 24 -7.24 -25.17 -9.73
N TRP A 25 -8.18 -24.50 -10.39
CA TRP A 25 -8.22 -24.40 -11.84
C TRP A 25 -6.96 -23.73 -12.40
N VAL A 26 -6.54 -22.61 -11.79
CA VAL A 26 -5.36 -21.84 -12.21
C VAL A 26 -4.04 -22.57 -11.93
N SER A 27 -3.97 -23.35 -10.85
CA SER A 27 -2.75 -24.08 -10.44
C SER A 27 -2.16 -24.96 -11.56
N LYS A 28 -3.04 -25.52 -12.42
CA LYS A 28 -2.67 -26.33 -13.59
C LYS A 28 -1.81 -25.55 -14.61
N LYS A 29 -1.94 -24.22 -14.66
CA LYS A 29 -1.16 -23.34 -15.54
C LYS A 29 0.00 -22.64 -14.81
N SER A 30 -0.21 -22.22 -13.55
CA SER A 30 0.79 -21.44 -12.79
C SER A 30 2.06 -22.22 -12.44
N GLY A 31 1.98 -23.54 -12.25
CA GLY A 31 3.13 -24.37 -11.85
C GLY A 31 4.14 -24.69 -12.97
N LYS A 32 3.98 -24.15 -14.18
CA LYS A 32 4.81 -24.51 -15.34
C LYS A 32 6.26 -24.00 -15.25
N ASN A 33 6.43 -22.77 -14.80
CA ASN A 33 7.74 -22.12 -14.61
C ASN A 33 7.60 -20.92 -13.65
N SER A 34 8.72 -20.34 -13.22
CA SER A 34 8.75 -19.25 -12.26
C SER A 34 8.10 -17.96 -12.78
N SER A 35 8.20 -17.66 -14.08
CA SER A 35 7.55 -16.50 -14.71
C SER A 35 6.02 -16.61 -14.69
N GLU A 36 5.46 -17.79 -14.95
CA GLU A 36 4.02 -18.06 -14.81
C GLU A 36 3.57 -18.00 -13.34
N TYR A 37 4.41 -18.48 -12.41
CA TYR A 37 4.08 -18.52 -11.00
C TYR A 37 4.10 -17.14 -10.32
N PHE A 38 5.09 -16.28 -10.62
CA PHE A 38 5.29 -14.99 -9.95
C PHE A 38 4.79 -13.78 -10.75
N LEU A 39 4.73 -13.86 -12.09
CA LEU A 39 4.36 -12.74 -12.96
C LEU A 39 3.25 -13.09 -13.96
N SER A 40 2.71 -14.31 -13.91
CA SER A 40 1.65 -14.75 -14.82
C SER A 40 2.00 -14.57 -16.31
N GLY A 41 3.28 -14.78 -16.64
CA GLY A 41 3.80 -14.64 -18.01
C GLY A 41 3.68 -13.22 -18.58
N ARG A 42 3.55 -12.18 -17.74
CA ARG A 42 3.48 -10.76 -18.14
C ARG A 42 2.36 -10.45 -19.14
N SER A 43 1.21 -11.09 -18.95
CA SER A 43 0.09 -11.06 -19.89
C SER A 43 -1.17 -10.38 -19.34
N MET A 44 -1.07 -9.73 -18.17
CA MET A 44 -2.26 -9.30 -17.43
C MET A 44 -2.82 -7.95 -17.95
N PRO A 45 -4.14 -7.86 -18.18
CA PRO A 45 -4.77 -6.63 -18.64
C PRO A 45 -4.90 -5.60 -17.50
N TRP A 46 -5.06 -4.33 -17.86
CA TRP A 46 -4.93 -3.20 -16.93
C TRP A 46 -6.05 -3.19 -15.89
N TRP A 47 -7.29 -3.47 -16.33
CA TRP A 47 -8.46 -3.46 -15.46
C TRP A 47 -8.37 -4.53 -14.38
N LEU A 48 -7.85 -5.71 -14.73
CA LEU A 48 -7.73 -6.83 -13.82
C LEU A 48 -6.61 -6.60 -12.79
N LEU A 49 -5.45 -6.08 -13.23
CA LEU A 49 -4.37 -5.68 -12.33
C LEU A 49 -4.80 -4.56 -11.39
N GLY A 50 -5.51 -3.56 -11.92
CA GLY A 50 -6.03 -2.44 -11.13
C GLY A 50 -7.01 -2.93 -10.05
N ILE A 51 -7.97 -3.79 -10.41
CA ILE A 51 -8.88 -4.41 -9.44
C ILE A 51 -8.10 -5.20 -8.38
N SER A 52 -7.09 -5.99 -8.78
CA SER A 52 -6.25 -6.73 -7.83
C SER A 52 -5.51 -5.82 -6.85
N MET A 53 -4.95 -4.70 -7.30
CA MET A 53 -4.33 -3.71 -6.39
C MET A 53 -5.36 -3.15 -5.38
N VAL A 54 -6.58 -2.86 -5.83
CA VAL A 54 -7.64 -2.34 -4.94
C VAL A 54 -8.07 -3.40 -3.92
N ALA A 55 -8.24 -4.64 -4.36
CA ALA A 55 -8.63 -5.76 -3.51
C ALA A 55 -7.56 -6.07 -2.46
N THR A 56 -6.28 -6.11 -2.86
CA THR A 56 -5.14 -6.29 -1.95
C THR A 56 -5.09 -5.20 -0.89
N THR A 57 -5.34 -3.95 -1.28
CA THR A 57 -5.28 -2.82 -0.34
C THR A 57 -6.57 -2.60 0.43
N PHE A 58 -7.68 -3.27 0.06
CA PHE A 58 -8.91 -3.22 0.84
C PHE A 58 -8.62 -3.82 2.22
N SER A 59 -7.94 -4.97 2.24
CA SER A 59 -7.42 -5.67 3.41
C SER A 59 -8.41 -5.79 4.59
N THR A 60 -8.07 -6.60 5.58
CA THR A 60 -8.94 -6.80 6.75
C THR A 60 -8.71 -5.73 7.81
N ASP A 61 -7.54 -5.13 7.84
CA ASP A 61 -7.11 -4.11 8.79
C ASP A 61 -7.56 -2.68 8.42
N THR A 62 -7.63 -2.37 7.12
CA THR A 62 -7.82 -1.00 6.64
C THR A 62 -9.13 -0.35 7.12
N PRO A 63 -10.31 -1.02 7.11
CA PRO A 63 -11.53 -0.42 7.66
C PRO A 63 -11.44 -0.11 9.16
N ASN A 64 -10.74 -0.97 9.92
CA ASN A 64 -10.49 -0.77 11.35
C ASN A 64 -9.53 0.42 11.56
N LEU A 65 -8.45 0.53 10.76
CA LEU A 65 -7.53 1.66 10.77
C LEU A 65 -8.22 2.99 10.45
N VAL A 66 -9.04 3.03 9.40
CA VAL A 66 -9.82 4.24 9.04
C VAL A 66 -10.78 4.61 10.17
N THR A 67 -11.37 3.62 10.84
CA THR A 67 -12.26 3.86 11.98
C THR A 67 -11.51 4.41 13.18
N ASP A 68 -10.33 3.89 13.48
CA ASP A 68 -9.44 4.41 14.52
C ASP A 68 -9.08 5.88 14.27
N ILE A 69 -8.64 6.20 13.05
CA ILE A 69 -8.30 7.57 12.62
C ILE A 69 -9.52 8.52 12.73
N VAL A 70 -10.69 8.09 12.28
CA VAL A 70 -11.89 8.95 12.29
C VAL A 70 -12.40 9.18 13.72
N ARG A 71 -12.40 8.17 14.58
CA ARG A 71 -12.83 8.32 15.98
C ARG A 71 -11.88 9.23 16.76
N THR A 72 -10.58 9.10 16.54
CA THR A 72 -9.55 9.88 17.24
C THR A 72 -9.41 11.31 16.68
N HIS A 73 -9.23 11.46 15.37
CA HIS A 73 -8.86 12.72 14.71
C HIS A 73 -9.91 13.28 13.74
N GLY A 74 -11.08 12.65 13.64
CA GLY A 74 -12.11 13.03 12.68
C GLY A 74 -11.74 12.68 11.24
N VAL A 75 -12.58 13.09 10.30
CA VAL A 75 -12.37 12.81 8.87
C VAL A 75 -11.05 13.41 8.37
N SER A 76 -10.67 14.59 8.86
CA SER A 76 -9.38 15.24 8.56
C SER A 76 -8.17 14.41 8.94
N GLY A 77 -8.28 13.50 9.90
CA GLY A 77 -7.18 12.58 10.25
C GLY A 77 -6.73 11.72 9.07
N ASN A 78 -7.60 11.46 8.09
CA ASN A 78 -7.29 10.60 6.95
C ASN A 78 -6.22 11.18 6.00
N TRP A 79 -5.86 12.46 6.13
CA TRP A 79 -4.73 13.03 5.39
C TRP A 79 -3.41 12.30 5.63
N VAL A 80 -3.26 11.62 6.78
CA VAL A 80 -2.12 10.73 7.07
C VAL A 80 -1.90 9.66 6.00
N TRP A 81 -2.95 9.21 5.30
CA TRP A 81 -2.83 8.20 4.24
C TRP A 81 -3.35 8.69 2.88
N TRP A 82 -4.27 9.67 2.86
CA TRP A 82 -4.70 10.33 1.62
C TRP A 82 -3.56 11.05 0.93
N ALA A 83 -2.52 11.51 1.65
CA ALA A 83 -1.34 12.12 1.03
C ALA A 83 -0.57 11.17 0.11
N PHE A 84 -0.63 9.85 0.34
CA PHE A 84 0.02 8.86 -0.54
C PHE A 84 -0.61 8.78 -1.95
N LEU A 85 -1.75 9.44 -2.18
CA LEU A 85 -2.28 9.66 -3.53
C LEU A 85 -1.21 10.33 -4.41
N LEU A 86 -0.45 11.29 -3.87
CA LEU A 86 0.65 11.92 -4.59
C LEU A 86 1.69 10.90 -5.06
N THR A 87 2.09 9.98 -4.17
CA THR A 87 3.00 8.88 -4.48
C THR A 87 2.43 7.96 -5.55
N GLY A 88 1.15 7.63 -5.44
CA GLY A 88 0.41 6.82 -6.39
C GLY A 88 0.41 7.44 -7.79
N LEU A 89 0.03 8.71 -7.92
CA LEU A 89 -0.04 9.38 -9.23
C LEU A 89 1.32 9.69 -9.81
N LEU A 90 2.32 9.97 -8.97
CA LEU A 90 3.70 10.04 -9.42
C LEU A 90 4.12 8.69 -10.03
N THR A 91 3.78 7.59 -9.35
CA THR A 91 4.03 6.23 -9.86
C THR A 91 3.33 5.97 -11.19
N VAL A 92 2.05 6.35 -11.31
CA VAL A 92 1.26 6.21 -12.57
C VAL A 92 1.96 6.87 -13.74
N PHE A 93 2.28 8.16 -13.62
CA PHE A 93 2.62 9.00 -14.77
C PHE A 93 4.10 9.10 -15.07
N VAL A 94 4.95 8.73 -14.11
CA VAL A 94 6.41 8.78 -14.27
C VAL A 94 7.02 7.38 -14.29
N TYR A 95 6.63 6.49 -13.39
CA TYR A 95 7.39 5.27 -13.12
C TYR A 95 6.78 3.99 -13.69
N ALA A 96 5.46 3.90 -13.86
CA ALA A 96 4.80 2.67 -14.30
C ALA A 96 5.34 2.15 -15.64
N LYS A 97 5.59 3.07 -16.58
CA LYS A 97 6.26 2.79 -17.85
C LYS A 97 7.68 2.26 -17.65
N LEU A 98 8.47 2.91 -16.80
CA LEU A 98 9.88 2.57 -16.56
C LEU A 98 10.01 1.20 -15.88
N TRP A 99 9.15 0.91 -14.91
CA TRP A 99 9.05 -0.39 -14.26
C TRP A 99 8.72 -1.50 -15.25
N ARG A 100 7.71 -1.30 -16.10
CA ARG A 100 7.37 -2.34 -17.08
C ARG A 100 8.48 -2.55 -18.11
N LYS A 101 9.15 -1.47 -18.54
CA LYS A 101 10.25 -1.50 -19.52
C LYS A 101 11.53 -2.16 -18.99
N SER A 102 11.78 -2.11 -17.68
CA SER A 102 12.98 -2.73 -17.09
C SER A 102 13.02 -4.25 -17.28
N ASN A 103 11.84 -4.88 -17.44
CA ASN A 103 11.65 -6.30 -17.68
C ASN A 103 12.33 -7.21 -16.63
N VAL A 104 12.53 -6.67 -15.42
CA VAL A 104 13.05 -7.40 -14.26
C VAL A 104 12.00 -8.35 -13.69
N ASN A 105 12.42 -9.40 -12.98
CA ASN A 105 11.51 -10.35 -12.33
C ASN A 105 10.99 -9.84 -10.99
N THR A 106 11.84 -9.13 -10.27
CA THR A 106 11.53 -8.42 -9.03
C THR A 106 12.04 -6.99 -9.13
N ASP A 107 11.46 -6.09 -8.35
CA ASP A 107 11.96 -4.72 -8.24
C ASP A 107 13.35 -4.65 -7.57
N LEU A 108 13.82 -5.71 -6.89
CA LEU A 108 15.18 -5.74 -6.34
C LEU A 108 16.27 -6.02 -7.40
N GLU A 109 15.94 -6.72 -8.47
CA GLU A 109 16.84 -6.87 -9.63
C GLU A 109 17.18 -5.51 -10.27
N PHE A 110 16.37 -4.47 -10.00
CA PHE A 110 16.71 -3.09 -10.37
C PHE A 110 18.07 -2.64 -9.82
N TYR A 111 18.48 -3.09 -8.63
CA TYR A 111 19.74 -2.64 -8.02
C TYR A 111 20.97 -3.03 -8.83
N GLU A 112 21.00 -4.27 -9.34
CA GLU A 112 22.07 -4.74 -10.21
C GLU A 112 21.88 -4.31 -11.67
N LEU A 113 20.68 -3.84 -12.04
CA LEU A 113 20.45 -3.17 -13.31
C LEU A 113 20.99 -1.73 -13.29
N ARG A 114 20.85 -1.02 -12.16
CA ARG A 114 21.18 0.40 -12.04
C ARG A 114 22.59 0.65 -11.48
N TYR A 115 23.10 -0.23 -10.63
CA TYR A 115 24.38 -0.10 -9.94
C TYR A 115 25.28 -1.31 -10.23
N GLY A 116 26.60 -1.12 -10.15
CA GLY A 116 27.59 -2.15 -10.42
C GLY A 116 28.28 -2.72 -9.18
N GLY A 117 28.92 -3.87 -9.37
CA GLY A 117 29.87 -4.44 -8.42
C GLY A 117 29.28 -4.99 -7.11
N LYS A 118 30.17 -5.22 -6.13
CA LYS A 118 29.82 -5.82 -4.83
C LYS A 118 28.76 -5.00 -4.05
N PRO A 119 28.78 -3.65 -4.04
CA PRO A 119 27.78 -2.87 -3.32
C PRO A 119 26.36 -3.08 -3.86
N ALA A 120 26.18 -3.12 -5.18
CA ALA A 120 24.89 -3.39 -5.82
C ALA A 120 24.32 -4.76 -5.43
N SER A 121 25.19 -5.77 -5.47
CA SER A 121 24.83 -7.14 -5.10
C SER A 121 24.53 -7.29 -3.61
N PHE A 122 25.26 -6.59 -2.75
CA PHE A 122 24.93 -6.51 -1.32
C PHE A 122 23.55 -5.88 -1.11
N LEU A 123 23.26 -4.75 -1.77
CA LEU A 123 21.99 -4.05 -1.63
C LEU A 123 20.80 -4.91 -2.06
N ARG A 124 20.92 -5.61 -3.20
CA ARG A 124 19.91 -6.57 -3.69
C ARG A 124 19.63 -7.66 -2.65
N LYS A 125 20.67 -8.30 -2.11
CA LYS A 125 20.55 -9.39 -1.12
C LYS A 125 19.99 -8.90 0.21
N PHE A 126 20.52 -7.79 0.71
CA PHE A 126 20.08 -7.21 1.97
C PHE A 126 18.60 -6.86 1.90
N ARG A 127 18.16 -6.17 0.85
CA ARG A 127 16.75 -5.83 0.66
C ARG A 127 15.86 -7.05 0.43
N ALA A 128 16.37 -8.14 -0.16
CA ALA A 128 15.60 -9.38 -0.29
C ALA A 128 15.19 -9.95 1.07
N VAL A 129 16.10 -9.95 2.05
CA VAL A 129 15.81 -10.41 3.41
C VAL A 129 15.04 -9.34 4.20
N TYR A 130 15.51 -8.10 4.16
CA TYR A 130 14.95 -7.00 4.91
C TYR A 130 13.50 -6.68 4.50
N LEU A 131 13.23 -6.53 3.20
CA LEU A 131 11.87 -6.29 2.71
C LEU A 131 11.06 -7.57 2.58
N GLY A 132 11.63 -8.62 1.96
CA GLY A 132 10.90 -9.84 1.62
C GLY A 132 10.60 -10.77 2.80
N VAL A 133 11.38 -10.66 3.88
CA VAL A 133 11.17 -11.42 5.12
C VAL A 133 10.72 -10.51 6.25
N ILE A 134 11.55 -9.58 6.72
CA ILE A 134 11.27 -8.84 7.96
C ILE A 134 10.03 -7.94 7.82
N PHE A 135 10.07 -6.97 6.91
CA PHE A 135 8.95 -6.03 6.72
C PHE A 135 7.69 -6.74 6.19
N ASN A 136 7.88 -7.75 5.36
CA ASN A 136 6.78 -8.57 4.86
C ASN A 136 6.06 -9.31 6.00
N VAL A 137 6.80 -9.98 6.88
CA VAL A 137 6.26 -10.68 8.06
C VAL A 137 5.53 -9.70 8.97
N ILE A 138 6.11 -8.54 9.25
CA ILE A 138 5.47 -7.49 10.05
C ILE A 138 4.14 -7.07 9.44
N THR A 139 4.11 -6.80 8.13
CA THR A 139 2.89 -6.37 7.42
C THR A 139 1.83 -7.47 7.47
N MET A 140 2.18 -8.72 7.19
CA MET A 140 1.25 -9.85 7.28
C MET A 140 0.73 -10.07 8.71
N SER A 141 1.55 -9.78 9.72
CA SER A 141 1.15 -9.91 11.13
C SER A 141 0.15 -8.83 11.55
N ALA A 142 0.25 -7.61 11.03
CA ALA A 142 -0.77 -6.57 11.25
C ALA A 142 -2.14 -7.00 10.67
N VAL A 143 -2.15 -7.51 9.44
CA VAL A 143 -3.38 -8.00 8.80
C VAL A 143 -3.96 -9.19 9.57
N THR A 144 -3.10 -10.10 10.05
CA THR A 144 -3.50 -11.25 10.87
C THR A 144 -4.04 -10.83 12.25
N LEU A 145 -3.49 -9.77 12.86
CA LEU A 145 -4.05 -9.19 14.07
C LEU A 145 -5.47 -8.65 13.85
N ALA A 146 -5.73 -7.98 12.73
CA ALA A 146 -7.09 -7.52 12.40
C ALA A 146 -8.06 -8.70 12.23
N ALA A 147 -7.60 -9.79 11.59
CA ALA A 147 -8.40 -11.02 11.48
C ALA A 147 -8.71 -11.61 12.86
N ILE A 148 -7.73 -11.68 13.77
CA ILE A 148 -7.92 -12.12 15.17
C ILE A 148 -9.00 -11.29 15.86
N LYS A 149 -8.93 -9.95 15.75
CA LYS A 149 -9.90 -9.03 16.36
C LYS A 149 -11.32 -9.27 15.82
N ILE A 150 -11.47 -9.40 14.50
CA ILE A 150 -12.75 -9.70 13.86
C ILE A 150 -13.28 -11.07 14.26
N GLY A 151 -12.43 -12.11 14.26
CA GLY A 151 -12.79 -13.47 14.68
C GLY A 151 -13.27 -13.52 16.13
N GLY A 152 -12.61 -12.80 17.03
CA GLY A 152 -13.02 -12.68 18.43
C GLY A 152 -14.37 -11.98 18.58
N ILE A 153 -14.54 -10.79 17.99
CA ILE A 153 -15.78 -9.99 18.13
C ILE A 153 -16.98 -10.67 17.48
N MET A 154 -16.84 -11.10 16.23
CA MET A 154 -17.98 -11.54 15.44
C MET A 154 -18.33 -13.00 15.71
N LEU A 155 -17.30 -13.86 15.84
CA LEU A 155 -17.44 -15.32 15.89
C LEU A 155 -17.08 -15.93 17.25
N GLY A 156 -16.54 -15.15 18.20
CA GLY A 156 -16.10 -15.67 19.49
C GLY A 156 -14.89 -16.60 19.40
N LEU A 157 -14.09 -16.50 18.33
CA LEU A 157 -12.93 -17.36 18.13
C LEU A 157 -11.75 -16.93 18.99
N GLU A 158 -11.02 -17.90 19.51
CA GLU A 158 -9.73 -17.64 20.13
C GLU A 158 -8.69 -17.23 19.07
N PRO A 159 -7.66 -16.43 19.42
CA PRO A 159 -6.66 -15.96 18.47
C PRO A 159 -6.01 -17.08 17.65
N TRP A 160 -5.63 -18.19 18.28
CA TRP A 160 -4.98 -19.31 17.59
C TRP A 160 -5.91 -20.01 16.59
N GLN A 161 -7.22 -20.09 16.88
CA GLN A 161 -8.21 -20.68 15.98
C GLN A 161 -8.30 -19.88 14.69
N THR A 162 -8.35 -18.55 14.83
CA THR A 162 -8.39 -17.63 13.69
C THR A 162 -7.11 -17.74 12.86
N VAL A 163 -5.94 -17.70 13.51
CA VAL A 163 -4.64 -17.78 12.83
C VAL A 163 -4.45 -19.09 12.08
N ILE A 164 -4.75 -20.23 12.70
CA ILE A 164 -4.56 -21.55 12.08
C ILE A 164 -5.53 -21.73 10.90
N SER A 165 -6.81 -21.45 11.10
CA SER A 165 -7.82 -21.64 10.05
C SER A 165 -7.57 -20.72 8.85
N ALA A 166 -7.42 -19.42 9.08
CA ALA A 166 -7.19 -18.44 8.01
C ALA A 166 -5.83 -18.66 7.34
N GLY A 167 -4.79 -19.00 8.11
CA GLY A 167 -3.45 -19.27 7.62
C GLY A 167 -3.37 -20.51 6.73
N ILE A 168 -3.95 -21.64 7.14
CA ILE A 168 -3.96 -22.88 6.34
C ILE A 168 -4.66 -22.65 5.00
N ILE A 169 -5.85 -22.04 5.02
CA ILE A 169 -6.62 -21.77 3.79
C ILE A 169 -5.80 -20.89 2.84
N THR A 170 -5.23 -19.81 3.36
CA THR A 170 -4.50 -18.83 2.55
C THR A 170 -3.22 -19.42 1.98
N VAL A 171 -2.43 -20.14 2.78
CA VAL A 171 -1.19 -20.80 2.32
C VAL A 171 -1.49 -21.85 1.26
N THR A 172 -2.49 -22.69 1.48
CA THR A 172 -2.90 -23.73 0.53
C THR A 172 -3.22 -23.09 -0.82
N PHE A 173 -4.02 -22.03 -0.82
CA PHE A 173 -4.39 -21.32 -2.02
C PHE A 173 -3.19 -20.63 -2.68
N SER A 174 -2.40 -19.86 -1.93
CA SER A 174 -1.29 -19.06 -2.45
C SER A 174 -0.18 -19.95 -3.04
N ALA A 175 0.15 -21.06 -2.36
CA ALA A 175 1.18 -22.00 -2.82
C ALA A 175 0.78 -22.76 -4.10
N LEU A 176 -0.52 -23.00 -4.29
CA LEU A 176 -1.04 -23.70 -5.48
C LEU A 176 -1.30 -22.74 -6.65
N GLY A 177 -1.98 -21.63 -6.41
CA GLY A 177 -2.47 -20.73 -7.46
C GLY A 177 -1.41 -19.78 -8.03
N GLY A 178 -0.39 -19.43 -7.24
CA GLY A 178 0.58 -18.39 -7.60
C GLY A 178 -0.09 -17.04 -7.89
N PHE A 179 0.65 -16.14 -8.56
CA PHE A 179 0.21 -14.77 -8.83
C PHE A 179 -1.10 -14.69 -9.62
N LYS A 180 -1.31 -15.61 -10.57
CA LYS A 180 -2.55 -15.68 -11.37
C LYS A 180 -3.77 -16.07 -10.53
N GLY A 181 -3.60 -16.96 -9.56
CA GLY A 181 -4.65 -17.34 -8.63
C GLY A 181 -5.13 -16.13 -7.84
N VAL A 182 -4.16 -15.42 -7.23
CA VAL A 182 -4.40 -14.20 -6.45
C VAL A 182 -5.23 -13.19 -7.24
N ILE A 183 -4.80 -12.85 -8.46
CA ILE A 183 -5.48 -11.85 -9.29
C ILE A 183 -6.95 -12.22 -9.59
N TYR A 184 -7.24 -13.49 -9.90
CA TYR A 184 -8.60 -13.89 -10.24
C TYR A 184 -9.53 -13.95 -9.03
N THR A 185 -9.02 -14.36 -7.87
CA THR A 185 -9.81 -14.27 -6.64
C THR A 185 -10.03 -12.84 -6.19
N ASP A 186 -9.03 -11.98 -6.37
CA ASP A 186 -9.13 -10.55 -6.07
C ASP A 186 -10.25 -9.87 -6.88
N PHE A 187 -10.45 -10.30 -8.13
CA PHE A 187 -11.54 -9.78 -8.96
C PHE A 187 -12.91 -9.99 -8.33
N LEU A 188 -13.17 -11.19 -7.80
CA LEU A 188 -14.42 -11.51 -7.12
C LEU A 188 -14.52 -10.79 -5.77
N LEU A 189 -13.43 -10.80 -5.00
CA LEU A 189 -13.32 -10.10 -3.73
C LEU A 189 -13.70 -8.63 -3.88
N PHE A 190 -13.20 -7.94 -4.89
CA PHE A 190 -13.46 -6.51 -5.07
C PHE A 190 -14.97 -6.19 -5.06
N PHE A 191 -15.78 -6.91 -5.83
CA PHE A 191 -17.23 -6.65 -5.87
C PHE A 191 -17.92 -7.03 -4.58
N VAL A 192 -17.52 -8.16 -3.96
CA VAL A 192 -18.12 -8.64 -2.71
C VAL A 192 -17.78 -7.72 -1.54
N ALA A 193 -16.53 -7.27 -1.44
CA ALA A 193 -16.08 -6.31 -0.44
C ALA A 193 -16.69 -4.93 -0.65
N MET A 194 -16.79 -4.48 -1.90
CA MET A 194 -17.35 -3.16 -2.15
C MET A 194 -18.86 -3.13 -1.91
N GLY A 195 -19.58 -4.17 -2.33
CA GLY A 195 -20.99 -4.37 -2.01
C GLY A 195 -21.23 -4.51 -0.50
N GLY A 196 -20.39 -5.29 0.18
CA GLY A 196 -20.44 -5.49 1.63
C GLY A 196 -20.23 -4.19 2.40
N ALA A 197 -19.19 -3.41 2.08
CA ALA A 197 -18.92 -2.14 2.76
C ALA A 197 -19.99 -1.06 2.49
N ILE A 198 -20.47 -0.92 1.25
CA ILE A 198 -21.56 0.01 0.92
C ILE A 198 -22.85 -0.41 1.63
N GLY A 199 -23.18 -1.71 1.59
CA GLY A 199 -24.34 -2.25 2.28
C GLY A 199 -24.26 -2.05 3.78
N ALA A 200 -23.10 -2.29 4.38
CA ALA A 200 -22.87 -2.05 5.81
C ALA A 200 -23.03 -0.57 6.17
N ALA A 201 -22.41 0.33 5.42
CA ALA A 201 -22.55 1.77 5.63
C ALA A 201 -24.01 2.23 5.54
N TYR A 202 -24.73 1.78 4.51
CA TYR A 202 -26.14 2.10 4.31
C TYR A 202 -27.02 1.56 5.44
N TYR A 203 -26.83 0.30 5.85
CA TYR A 203 -27.64 -0.28 6.91
C TYR A 203 -27.36 0.36 8.27
N LEU A 204 -26.07 0.49 8.62
CA LEU A 204 -25.64 0.95 9.94
C LEU A 204 -25.97 2.42 10.20
N VAL A 205 -25.92 3.28 9.19
CA VAL A 205 -26.32 4.68 9.36
C VAL A 205 -27.83 4.83 9.56
N ASN A 206 -28.63 3.86 9.11
CA ASN A 206 -30.09 3.85 9.25
C ASN A 206 -30.57 3.04 10.46
N LEU A 207 -29.66 2.61 11.35
CA LEU A 207 -30.05 2.06 12.64
C LEU A 207 -30.90 3.08 13.41
N PRO A 208 -31.93 2.64 14.18
CA PRO A 208 -32.78 3.54 14.95
C PRO A 208 -32.00 4.48 15.89
N GLU A 209 -30.90 3.98 16.47
CA GLU A 209 -30.03 4.73 17.37
C GLU A 209 -29.24 5.84 16.64
N VAL A 210 -28.98 5.67 15.34
CA VAL A 210 -28.25 6.65 14.51
C VAL A 210 -29.21 7.61 13.80
N GLY A 211 -30.35 7.11 13.32
CA GLY A 211 -31.42 7.93 12.76
C GLY A 211 -31.14 8.48 11.36
N GLY A 212 -30.26 7.86 10.59
CA GLY A 212 -29.91 8.28 9.22
C GLY A 212 -28.81 9.34 9.16
N VAL A 213 -28.34 9.65 7.95
CA VAL A 213 -27.21 10.57 7.74
C VAL A 213 -27.51 11.98 8.24
N ALA A 214 -28.74 12.48 8.06
CA ALA A 214 -29.13 13.82 8.50
C ALA A 214 -29.01 13.98 10.02
N THR A 215 -29.42 12.97 10.78
CA THR A 215 -29.29 12.95 12.26
C THR A 215 -27.85 12.76 12.68
N LEU A 216 -27.12 11.86 12.00
CA LEU A 216 -25.72 11.56 12.27
C LEU A 216 -24.84 12.81 12.22
N ILE A 217 -24.98 13.65 11.18
CA ILE A 217 -24.12 14.84 11.01
C ILE A 217 -24.43 15.97 12.00
N THR A 218 -25.54 15.90 12.73
CA THR A 218 -25.90 16.86 13.78
C THR A 218 -25.68 16.30 15.19
N ASN A 219 -25.26 15.04 15.32
CA ASN A 219 -25.02 14.41 16.62
C ASN A 219 -23.81 15.04 17.32
N GLU A 220 -23.91 15.23 18.63
CA GLU A 220 -22.88 15.88 19.45
C GLU A 220 -21.52 15.17 19.42
N ASN A 221 -21.50 13.84 19.32
CA ASN A 221 -20.26 13.07 19.24
C ASN A 221 -19.60 13.12 17.85
N VAL A 222 -20.31 13.64 16.85
CA VAL A 222 -19.94 13.53 15.44
C VAL A 222 -19.64 14.89 14.82
N VAL A 223 -20.35 15.95 15.21
CA VAL A 223 -20.31 17.27 14.56
C VAL A 223 -18.88 17.82 14.41
N ASP A 224 -18.05 17.67 15.44
CA ASP A 224 -16.65 18.13 15.46
C ASP A 224 -15.68 17.21 14.69
N LYS A 225 -16.16 16.05 14.22
CA LYS A 225 -15.37 15.05 13.47
C LYS A 225 -15.64 15.07 11.96
N LEU A 226 -16.57 15.89 11.47
CA LEU A 226 -16.99 15.90 10.06
C LEU A 226 -16.04 16.63 9.10
N SER A 227 -15.21 17.53 9.61
CA SER A 227 -14.35 18.37 8.76
C SER A 227 -13.34 17.52 7.99
N ILE A 228 -13.32 17.68 6.66
CA ILE A 228 -12.37 17.00 5.76
C ILE A 228 -10.97 17.63 5.86
N LEU A 229 -10.91 18.91 6.23
CA LEU A 229 -9.67 19.63 6.51
C LEU A 229 -9.53 19.83 8.03
N PRO A 230 -8.30 19.81 8.58
CA PRO A 230 -8.09 20.11 9.99
C PRO A 230 -8.46 21.56 10.31
N ASP A 231 -8.64 21.84 11.59
CA ASP A 231 -8.81 23.20 12.09
C ASP A 231 -7.53 24.03 11.87
N PHE A 232 -7.66 25.10 11.08
CA PHE A 232 -6.55 26.00 10.75
C PHE A 232 -6.13 26.90 11.91
N SER A 233 -6.94 27.01 12.97
CA SER A 233 -6.57 27.73 14.19
C SER A 233 -5.69 26.90 15.13
N ASN A 234 -5.73 25.56 15.00
CA ASN A 234 -4.87 24.65 15.74
C ASN A 234 -3.63 24.31 14.91
N THR A 235 -2.55 25.04 15.14
CA THR A 235 -1.26 24.88 14.45
C THR A 235 -0.72 23.45 14.52
N ASP A 236 -0.82 22.79 15.68
CA ASP A 236 -0.32 21.42 15.87
C ASP A 236 -1.10 20.42 15.00
N ALA A 237 -2.43 20.51 15.00
CA ALA A 237 -3.29 19.67 14.16
C ALA A 237 -3.10 19.96 12.67
N LEU A 238 -3.01 21.23 12.27
CA LEU A 238 -2.78 21.62 10.88
C LEU A 238 -1.43 21.09 10.36
N ILE A 239 -0.36 21.23 11.15
CA ILE A 239 0.96 20.76 10.74
C ILE A 239 1.01 19.24 10.67
N THR A 240 0.56 18.57 11.73
CA THR A 240 0.65 17.11 11.87
C THR A 240 -0.25 16.37 10.89
N LEU A 241 -1.51 16.81 10.75
CA LEU A 241 -2.49 16.08 9.95
C LEU A 241 -2.45 16.44 8.46
N LEU A 242 -2.04 17.65 8.07
CA LEU A 242 -2.12 18.10 6.67
C LEU A 242 -0.75 18.47 6.08
N ILE A 243 -0.01 19.37 6.72
CA ILE A 243 1.21 19.94 6.12
C ILE A 243 2.29 18.87 5.99
N ILE A 244 2.62 18.13 7.04
CA ILE A 244 3.67 17.10 6.99
C ILE A 244 3.32 15.99 6.00
N PRO A 245 2.09 15.42 6.02
CA PRO A 245 1.70 14.42 5.04
C PRO A 245 1.89 14.88 3.58
N LEU A 246 1.46 16.10 3.26
CA LEU A 246 1.52 16.65 1.89
C LEU A 246 2.90 17.18 1.49
N ALA A 247 3.67 17.74 2.43
CA ALA A 247 4.95 18.37 2.13
C ALA A 247 6.13 17.39 2.20
N VAL A 248 6.05 16.36 3.04
CA VAL A 248 7.19 15.48 3.35
C VAL A 248 6.82 14.01 3.22
N GLN A 249 5.82 13.53 3.98
CA GLN A 249 5.57 12.10 4.20
C GLN A 249 5.38 11.28 2.93
N TRP A 250 4.61 11.80 1.95
CA TRP A 250 4.27 11.03 0.76
C TRP A 250 5.50 10.61 -0.07
N TRP A 251 6.57 11.41 -0.05
CA TRP A 251 7.79 11.12 -0.82
C TRP A 251 8.96 10.66 0.03
N SER A 252 8.93 10.80 1.35
CA SER A 252 10.14 10.69 2.18
C SER A 252 10.42 9.30 2.73
N SER A 253 9.43 8.42 2.84
CA SER A 253 9.62 7.06 3.40
C SER A 253 9.12 5.95 2.49
N TRP A 254 9.76 4.79 2.59
CA TRP A 254 9.22 3.55 2.05
C TRP A 254 7.96 3.12 2.82
N TYR A 255 6.88 2.82 2.11
CA TYR A 255 5.67 2.24 2.69
C TYR A 255 5.10 1.15 1.76
N PRO A 256 4.65 -0.01 2.29
CA PRO A 256 4.09 -1.08 1.46
C PRO A 256 2.93 -0.58 0.58
N GLY A 257 3.13 -0.60 -0.74
CA GLY A 257 2.13 -0.13 -1.72
C GLY A 257 2.15 1.36 -2.02
N ALA A 258 2.95 2.15 -1.30
CA ALA A 258 3.19 3.56 -1.58
C ALA A 258 4.69 3.89 -1.51
N GLU A 259 5.54 3.02 -2.04
CA GLU A 259 6.97 3.33 -2.20
C GLU A 259 7.12 4.54 -3.16
N PRO A 260 7.86 5.59 -2.75
CA PRO A 260 8.21 6.69 -3.63
C PRO A 260 8.91 6.18 -4.90
N GLY A 261 8.39 6.52 -6.08
CA GLY A 261 8.93 5.99 -7.34
C GLY A 261 8.36 4.63 -7.78
N GLY A 262 7.40 4.08 -7.04
CA GLY A 262 6.83 2.77 -7.26
C GLY A 262 7.79 1.65 -6.82
N GLY A 263 7.24 0.59 -6.25
CA GLY A 263 8.03 -0.51 -5.70
C GLY A 263 7.14 -1.58 -5.07
N GLY A 264 7.77 -2.61 -4.51
CA GLY A 264 7.09 -3.68 -3.79
C GLY A 264 6.03 -4.41 -4.64
N TYR A 265 4.92 -4.79 -3.99
CA TYR A 265 3.87 -5.56 -4.66
C TYR A 265 3.13 -4.77 -5.76
N ILE A 266 3.19 -3.44 -5.77
CA ILE A 266 2.68 -2.60 -6.88
C ILE A 266 3.60 -2.71 -8.09
N ALA A 267 4.93 -2.68 -7.89
CA ALA A 267 5.88 -2.94 -8.97
C ALA A 267 5.70 -4.34 -9.55
N GLN A 268 5.49 -5.37 -8.73
CA GLN A 268 5.19 -6.72 -9.22
C GLN A 268 4.00 -6.75 -10.20
N ARG A 269 2.95 -5.99 -9.92
CA ARG A 269 1.75 -5.92 -10.77
C ARG A 269 2.00 -5.11 -12.05
N MET A 270 2.81 -4.06 -11.98
CA MET A 270 3.27 -3.34 -13.17
C MET A 270 4.15 -4.24 -14.05
N LEU A 271 5.03 -5.06 -13.47
CA LEU A 271 5.89 -6.01 -14.19
C LEU A 271 5.10 -7.13 -14.88
N ALA A 272 3.94 -7.52 -14.31
CA ALA A 272 3.04 -8.53 -14.87
C ALA A 272 2.09 -8.00 -15.96
N ALA A 273 2.05 -6.68 -16.20
CA ALA A 273 1.22 -6.08 -17.23
C ALA A 273 1.65 -6.51 -18.64
N LYS A 274 0.70 -6.57 -19.57
CA LYS A 274 0.97 -6.87 -21.00
C LYS A 274 2.07 -5.97 -21.57
N ASP A 275 1.89 -4.67 -21.37
CA ASP A 275 2.75 -3.60 -21.87
C ASP A 275 2.71 -2.38 -20.93
N GLU A 276 3.47 -1.35 -21.27
CA GLU A 276 3.60 -0.13 -20.47
C GLU A 276 2.28 0.64 -20.32
N ASN A 277 1.44 0.68 -21.36
CA ASN A 277 0.14 1.35 -21.27
C ASN A 277 -0.80 0.60 -20.33
N HIS A 278 -0.72 -0.72 -20.32
CA HIS A 278 -1.45 -1.56 -19.38
C HIS A 278 -0.96 -1.37 -17.93
N ALA A 279 0.34 -1.16 -17.70
CA ALA A 279 0.87 -0.82 -16.39
C ALA A 279 0.38 0.55 -15.91
N ILE A 280 0.46 1.59 -16.76
CA ILE A 280 -0.05 2.94 -16.44
C ILE A 280 -1.55 2.88 -16.12
N GLY A 281 -2.35 2.23 -16.99
CA GLY A 281 -3.79 2.10 -16.82
C GLY A 281 -4.19 1.35 -15.56
N ALA A 282 -3.47 0.28 -15.20
CA ALA A 282 -3.73 -0.49 -13.98
C ALA A 282 -3.52 0.36 -12.73
N THR A 283 -2.36 1.01 -12.63
CA THR A 283 -2.01 1.83 -11.46
C THR A 283 -2.91 3.06 -11.35
N PHE A 284 -3.34 3.66 -12.49
CA PHE A 284 -4.27 4.80 -12.46
C PHE A 284 -5.66 4.39 -12.00
N PHE A 285 -6.19 3.29 -12.56
CA PHE A 285 -7.48 2.74 -12.15
C PHE A 285 -7.50 2.37 -10.67
N PHE A 286 -6.41 1.76 -10.19
CA PHE A 286 -6.20 1.49 -8.78
C PHE A 286 -6.35 2.75 -7.91
N ASN A 287 -5.63 3.82 -8.23
CA ASN A 287 -5.68 5.06 -7.44
C ASN A 287 -7.08 5.69 -7.42
N ILE A 288 -7.81 5.67 -8.54
CA ILE A 288 -9.21 6.15 -8.57
C ILE A 288 -10.06 5.34 -7.60
N MET A 289 -10.05 4.02 -7.71
CA MET A 289 -10.91 3.16 -6.90
C MET A 289 -10.52 3.18 -5.42
N HIS A 290 -9.21 3.21 -5.13
CA HIS A 290 -8.66 3.19 -3.77
C HIS A 290 -9.00 4.46 -2.98
N TYR A 291 -8.95 5.64 -3.63
CA TYR A 291 -9.16 6.93 -2.97
C TYR A 291 -10.53 7.56 -3.25
N ALA A 292 -11.05 7.54 -4.48
CA ALA A 292 -12.32 8.21 -4.78
C ALA A 292 -13.55 7.39 -4.36
N LEU A 293 -13.51 6.05 -4.51
CA LEU A 293 -14.69 5.19 -4.31
C LEU A 293 -14.74 4.59 -2.90
N ARG A 294 -13.66 3.97 -2.47
CA ARG A 294 -13.62 3.08 -1.30
C ARG A 294 -13.71 3.74 0.10
N PRO A 295 -13.21 4.97 0.36
CA PRO A 295 -13.09 5.44 1.75
C PRO A 295 -14.41 5.75 2.44
N TRP A 296 -15.39 6.30 1.71
CA TRP A 296 -16.62 6.82 2.29
C TRP A 296 -17.46 5.78 3.03
N PRO A 297 -17.67 4.57 2.50
CA PRO A 297 -18.34 3.51 3.26
C PRO A 297 -17.73 3.29 4.65
N TRP A 298 -16.41 3.26 4.76
CA TRP A 298 -15.74 3.06 6.05
C TRP A 298 -15.84 4.29 6.95
N ILE A 299 -15.69 5.49 6.40
CA ILE A 299 -15.85 6.75 7.16
C ILE A 299 -17.26 6.86 7.75
N ILE A 300 -18.30 6.47 7.00
CA ILE A 300 -19.68 6.51 7.50
C ILE A 300 -19.90 5.51 8.62
N VAL A 301 -19.39 4.28 8.50
CA VAL A 301 -19.45 3.31 9.59
C VAL A 301 -18.71 3.82 10.82
N ALA A 302 -17.54 4.46 10.64
CA ALA A 302 -16.76 5.03 11.73
C ALA A 302 -17.50 6.17 12.44
N LEU A 303 -18.12 7.10 11.71
CA LEU A 303 -18.91 8.18 12.29
C LEU A 303 -20.15 7.63 13.01
N ALA A 304 -20.87 6.67 12.42
CA ALA A 304 -22.01 6.02 13.06
C ALA A 304 -21.60 5.29 14.36
N SER A 305 -20.38 4.75 14.41
CA SER A 305 -19.86 4.09 15.61
C SER A 305 -19.70 5.05 16.80
N LEU A 306 -19.53 6.35 16.59
CA LEU A 306 -19.45 7.34 17.68
C LEU A 306 -20.82 7.58 18.35
N VAL A 307 -21.91 7.19 17.70
CA VAL A 307 -23.26 7.25 18.27
C VAL A 307 -23.59 5.96 19.01
N VAL A 308 -23.33 4.80 18.39
CA VAL A 308 -23.67 3.48 18.96
C VAL A 308 -22.69 3.06 20.07
N PHE A 309 -21.41 3.40 19.91
CA PHE A 309 -20.33 3.10 20.86
C PHE A 309 -19.51 4.38 21.14
N PRO A 310 -20.01 5.31 21.98
CA PRO A 310 -19.42 6.63 22.16
C PRO A 310 -17.96 6.61 22.64
N ASP A 311 -17.62 5.65 23.50
CA ASP A 311 -16.29 5.52 24.11
C ASP A 311 -15.81 4.06 24.13
N LEU A 312 -14.59 3.83 24.61
CA LEU A 312 -14.02 2.48 24.73
C LEU A 312 -14.73 1.64 25.80
N ALA A 313 -15.29 2.27 26.83
CA ALA A 313 -16.01 1.57 27.91
C ALA A 313 -17.28 0.90 27.36
N SER A 314 -18.03 1.59 26.49
CA SER A 314 -19.22 1.05 25.83
C SER A 314 -18.91 -0.14 24.92
N ILE A 315 -17.73 -0.16 24.28
CA ILE A 315 -17.26 -1.31 23.50
C ILE A 315 -16.93 -2.48 24.43
N GLN A 316 -16.20 -2.22 25.52
CA GLN A 316 -15.85 -3.26 26.50
C GLN A 316 -17.09 -3.86 27.17
N GLU A 317 -18.09 -3.05 27.48
CA GLU A 317 -19.36 -3.50 28.05
C GLU A 317 -20.11 -4.43 27.08
N ALA A 318 -20.15 -4.07 25.79
CA ALA A 318 -20.78 -4.90 24.77
C ALA A 318 -20.00 -6.20 24.46
N PHE A 319 -18.69 -6.21 24.67
CA PHE A 319 -17.79 -7.32 24.35
C PHE A 319 -16.82 -7.63 25.50
N PRO A 320 -17.31 -8.15 26.65
CA PRO A 320 -16.51 -8.30 27.88
C PRO A 320 -15.39 -9.36 27.77
N SER A 321 -15.43 -10.20 26.73
CA SER A 321 -14.40 -11.21 26.46
C SER A 321 -13.16 -10.63 25.77
N ILE A 322 -13.19 -9.38 25.32
CA ILE A 322 -12.02 -8.71 24.75
C ILE A 322 -11.07 -8.34 25.89
N THR A 323 -9.81 -8.70 25.72
CA THR A 323 -8.76 -8.35 26.69
C THR A 323 -8.36 -6.89 26.55
N ASP A 324 -7.98 -6.27 27.66
CA ASP A 324 -7.62 -4.84 27.72
C ASP A 324 -6.50 -4.48 26.72
N ASP A 325 -5.57 -5.39 26.44
CA ASP A 325 -4.46 -5.18 25.50
C ASP A 325 -4.89 -5.16 24.02
N LYS A 326 -6.14 -5.54 23.73
CA LYS A 326 -6.72 -5.52 22.38
C LYS A 326 -7.78 -4.44 22.20
N LEU A 327 -8.25 -3.83 23.29
CA LEU A 327 -9.24 -2.76 23.29
C LEU A 327 -8.66 -1.49 22.63
N GLY A 328 -9.38 -0.95 21.66
CA GLY A 328 -8.96 0.23 20.89
C GLY A 328 -10.07 0.80 20.03
N HIS A 329 -9.90 2.03 19.52
CA HIS A 329 -10.92 2.67 18.68
C HIS A 329 -11.10 1.94 17.34
N ASP A 330 -10.05 1.26 16.87
CA ASP A 330 -10.07 0.38 15.70
C ASP A 330 -11.15 -0.72 15.77
N LEU A 331 -11.45 -1.24 16.97
CA LEU A 331 -12.47 -2.28 17.16
C LEU A 331 -13.90 -1.82 16.84
N ALA A 332 -14.16 -0.51 16.87
CA ALA A 332 -15.50 0.02 16.70
C ALA A 332 -16.10 -0.36 15.33
N TYR A 333 -15.28 -0.53 14.29
CA TYR A 333 -15.74 -1.02 12.99
C TYR A 333 -16.31 -2.43 13.13
N SER A 334 -15.53 -3.34 13.69
CA SER A 334 -15.91 -4.74 13.91
C SER A 334 -17.13 -4.85 14.84
N ALA A 335 -17.19 -4.02 15.89
CA ALA A 335 -18.34 -3.92 16.78
C ALA A 335 -19.62 -3.51 16.03
N MET A 336 -19.54 -2.52 15.15
CA MET A 336 -20.68 -2.10 14.32
C MET A 336 -21.17 -3.22 13.39
N LEU A 337 -20.27 -4.03 12.83
CA LEU A 337 -20.66 -5.14 11.95
C LEU A 337 -21.54 -6.19 12.65
N THR A 338 -21.49 -6.29 13.97
CA THR A 338 -22.36 -7.20 14.74
C THR A 338 -23.84 -6.82 14.70
N LYS A 339 -24.16 -5.58 14.29
CA LYS A 339 -25.53 -5.07 14.14
C LYS A 339 -26.15 -5.38 12.78
N LEU A 340 -25.37 -5.93 11.84
CA LEU A 340 -25.86 -6.20 10.48
C LEU A 340 -26.93 -7.30 10.47
N PRO A 341 -27.89 -7.22 9.52
CA PRO A 341 -28.91 -8.23 9.38
C PRO A 341 -28.34 -9.49 8.70
N SER A 342 -29.06 -10.60 8.84
CA SER A 342 -28.83 -11.83 8.08
C SER A 342 -28.73 -11.55 6.57
N GLY A 343 -27.84 -12.26 5.90
CA GLY A 343 -27.50 -12.08 4.49
C GLY A 343 -26.38 -11.04 4.31
N LEU A 344 -26.59 -9.81 4.76
CA LEU A 344 -25.57 -8.76 4.68
C LEU A 344 -24.38 -9.07 5.59
N LEU A 345 -24.65 -9.59 6.79
CA LEU A 345 -23.62 -10.08 7.70
C LEU A 345 -22.75 -11.15 7.06
N GLY A 346 -23.34 -12.19 6.46
CA GLY A 346 -22.63 -13.25 5.75
C GLY A 346 -21.82 -12.74 4.57
N LEU A 347 -22.36 -11.80 3.79
CA LEU A 347 -21.63 -11.15 2.68
C LEU A 347 -20.39 -10.39 3.19
N VAL A 348 -20.55 -9.59 4.26
CA VAL A 348 -19.46 -8.82 4.84
C VAL A 348 -18.40 -9.75 5.43
N LEU A 349 -18.79 -10.78 6.18
CA LEU A 349 -17.86 -11.78 6.72
C LEU A 349 -17.09 -12.50 5.61
N ALA A 350 -17.77 -12.96 4.56
CA ALA A 350 -17.12 -13.56 3.40
C ALA A 350 -16.11 -12.58 2.78
N SER A 351 -16.48 -11.31 2.65
CA SER A 351 -15.60 -10.27 2.11
C SER A 351 -14.36 -9.99 2.96
N LEU A 352 -14.49 -10.00 4.29
CA LEU A 352 -13.39 -9.73 5.22
C LEU A 352 -12.38 -10.87 5.24
N ILE A 353 -12.84 -12.12 5.20
CA ILE A 353 -11.93 -13.26 5.12
C ILE A 353 -11.27 -13.31 3.74
N ALA A 354 -12.01 -12.97 2.69
CA ALA A 354 -11.45 -12.84 1.36
C ALA A 354 -10.38 -11.74 1.27
N ALA A 355 -10.62 -10.59 1.91
CA ALA A 355 -9.66 -9.49 1.98
C ALA A 355 -8.38 -9.91 2.73
N TYR A 356 -8.51 -10.72 3.79
CA TYR A 356 -7.39 -11.33 4.49
C TYR A 356 -6.59 -12.22 3.54
N MET A 357 -7.27 -13.15 2.86
CA MET A 357 -6.65 -14.08 1.91
C MET A 357 -5.92 -13.35 0.78
N SER A 358 -6.52 -12.31 0.20
CA SER A 358 -5.94 -11.52 -0.88
C SER A 358 -4.64 -10.82 -0.46
N THR A 359 -4.68 -10.17 0.70
CA THR A 359 -3.55 -9.40 1.22
C THR A 359 -2.41 -10.32 1.59
N ILE A 360 -2.69 -11.37 2.37
CA ILE A 360 -1.68 -12.35 2.77
C ILE A 360 -1.13 -13.11 1.56
N SER A 361 -1.96 -13.55 0.61
CA SER A 361 -1.45 -14.22 -0.60
C SER A 361 -0.56 -13.32 -1.45
N THR A 362 -0.87 -12.02 -1.51
CA THR A 362 -0.02 -11.03 -2.17
C THR A 362 1.34 -10.93 -1.50
N GLN A 363 1.35 -10.73 -0.18
CA GLN A 363 2.57 -10.59 0.60
C GLN A 363 3.42 -11.87 0.57
N LEU A 364 2.76 -13.03 0.64
CA LEU A 364 3.39 -14.34 0.51
C LEU A 364 4.00 -14.55 -0.89
N ASN A 365 3.30 -14.17 -1.96
CA ASN A 365 3.83 -14.29 -3.32
C ASN A 365 5.00 -13.31 -3.57
N TRP A 366 4.84 -12.07 -3.13
CA TRP A 366 5.85 -11.02 -3.25
C TRP A 366 7.13 -11.35 -2.47
N GLY A 367 7.03 -11.63 -1.17
CA GLY A 367 8.20 -11.99 -0.35
C GLY A 367 8.84 -13.30 -0.77
N SER A 368 8.05 -14.29 -1.20
CA SER A 368 8.57 -15.53 -1.79
C SER A 368 9.36 -15.27 -3.06
N SER A 369 8.92 -14.35 -3.92
CA SER A 369 9.65 -13.99 -5.13
C SER A 369 11.04 -13.41 -4.84
N TYR A 370 11.17 -12.61 -3.77
CA TYR A 370 12.46 -12.07 -3.34
C TYR A 370 13.39 -13.18 -2.83
N ILE A 371 12.87 -14.09 -2.01
CA ILE A 371 13.67 -15.22 -1.53
C ILE A 371 14.11 -16.10 -2.70
N VAL A 372 13.26 -16.32 -3.71
CA VAL A 372 13.58 -17.17 -4.86
C VAL A 372 14.59 -16.50 -5.80
N PHE A 373 14.29 -15.29 -6.28
CA PHE A 373 15.07 -14.65 -7.33
C PHE A 373 16.27 -13.87 -6.81
N ASP A 374 16.17 -13.23 -5.64
CA ASP A 374 17.17 -12.28 -5.16
C ASP A 374 18.08 -12.85 -4.06
N PHE A 375 17.71 -14.00 -3.49
CA PHE A 375 18.52 -14.68 -2.48
C PHE A 375 18.91 -16.10 -2.92
N TYR A 376 17.95 -16.99 -3.16
CA TYR A 376 18.21 -18.41 -3.44
C TYR A 376 18.93 -18.61 -4.77
N LYS A 377 18.37 -18.07 -5.86
CA LYS A 377 19.00 -18.18 -7.19
C LYS A 377 20.38 -17.54 -7.19
N GLU A 378 20.52 -16.34 -6.62
CA GLU A 378 21.81 -15.62 -6.65
C GLU A 378 22.88 -16.22 -5.73
N GLN A 379 22.53 -16.76 -4.56
CA GLN A 379 23.53 -17.15 -3.54
C GLN A 379 23.64 -18.65 -3.30
N ILE A 380 22.54 -19.40 -3.47
CA ILE A 380 22.49 -20.81 -3.08
C ILE A 380 22.62 -21.70 -4.32
N ASN A 381 21.89 -21.39 -5.39
CA ASN A 381 21.93 -22.19 -6.61
C ASN A 381 21.64 -21.37 -7.88
N PRO A 382 22.69 -20.77 -8.49
CA PRO A 382 22.58 -19.99 -9.74
C PRO A 382 22.01 -20.76 -10.92
N ASN A 383 22.22 -22.07 -10.94
CA ASN A 383 21.79 -22.97 -12.02
C ASN A 383 20.50 -23.73 -11.66
N ALA A 384 19.72 -23.23 -10.70
CA ALA A 384 18.47 -23.87 -10.28
C ALA A 384 17.48 -23.99 -11.45
N SER A 385 16.92 -25.19 -11.63
CA SER A 385 15.87 -25.41 -12.61
C SER A 385 14.58 -24.67 -12.24
N GLU A 386 13.75 -24.34 -13.23
CA GLU A 386 12.45 -23.69 -13.00
C GLU A 386 11.56 -24.44 -11.98
N LYS A 387 11.57 -25.78 -12.03
CA LYS A 387 10.85 -26.61 -11.06
C LYS A 387 11.37 -26.41 -9.63
N ARG A 388 12.69 -26.27 -9.47
CA ARG A 388 13.31 -26.01 -8.16
C ARG A 388 12.97 -24.62 -7.65
N LEU A 389 12.99 -23.60 -8.52
CA LEU A 389 12.61 -22.23 -8.15
C LEU A 389 11.15 -22.17 -7.65
N VAL A 390 10.21 -22.81 -8.35
CA VAL A 390 8.81 -22.90 -7.90
C VAL A 390 8.69 -23.65 -6.57
N ALA A 391 9.44 -24.74 -6.38
CA ALA A 391 9.42 -25.49 -5.13
C ALA A 391 9.94 -24.66 -3.94
N VAL A 392 11.05 -23.94 -4.12
CA VAL A 392 11.56 -22.99 -3.11
C VAL A 392 10.51 -21.92 -2.84
N GLY A 393 9.86 -21.39 -3.87
CA GLY A 393 8.82 -20.39 -3.70
C GLY A 393 7.66 -20.87 -2.81
N ARG A 394 7.21 -22.12 -2.99
CA ARG A 394 6.17 -22.73 -2.15
C ARG A 394 6.61 -22.93 -0.70
N ILE A 395 7.85 -23.38 -0.49
CA ILE A 395 8.41 -23.55 0.87
C ILE A 395 8.53 -22.18 1.56
N SER A 396 9.06 -21.17 0.87
CA SER A 396 9.16 -19.81 1.37
C SER A 396 7.80 -19.23 1.77
N THR A 397 6.75 -19.48 0.98
CA THR A 397 5.37 -19.10 1.33
C THR A 397 4.93 -19.71 2.66
N ILE A 398 5.20 -21.00 2.90
CA ILE A 398 4.84 -21.64 4.17
C ILE A 398 5.63 -21.02 5.33
N VAL A 399 6.94 -20.85 5.17
CA VAL A 399 7.83 -20.31 6.22
C VAL A 399 7.44 -18.88 6.60
N LEU A 400 7.19 -18.02 5.60
CA LEU A 400 6.75 -16.64 5.84
C LEU A 400 5.43 -16.59 6.60
N MET A 401 4.46 -17.46 6.28
CA MET A 401 3.21 -17.52 7.01
C MET A 401 3.41 -17.95 8.47
N VAL A 402 4.26 -18.94 8.73
CA VAL A 402 4.55 -19.39 10.10
C VAL A 402 5.13 -18.25 10.93
N PHE A 403 6.13 -17.51 10.41
CA PHE A 403 6.68 -16.37 11.14
C PHE A 403 5.66 -15.27 11.37
N SER A 404 4.80 -14.98 10.39
CA SER A 404 3.76 -13.99 10.55
C SER A 404 2.69 -14.39 11.57
N ALA A 405 2.27 -15.66 11.55
CA ALA A 405 1.34 -16.22 12.53
C ALA A 405 1.87 -16.09 13.96
N LEU A 406 3.13 -16.44 14.19
CA LEU A 406 3.77 -16.31 15.51
C LEU A 406 3.86 -14.86 15.96
N LEU A 407 4.30 -13.95 15.08
CA LEU A 407 4.41 -12.53 15.43
C LEU A 407 3.04 -11.88 15.66
N ALA A 408 2.01 -12.24 14.89
CA ALA A 408 0.66 -11.68 15.03
C ALA A 408 0.03 -11.93 16.41
N LEU A 409 0.33 -13.07 17.03
CA LEU A 409 -0.12 -13.39 18.38
C LEU A 409 0.49 -12.46 19.44
N LEU A 410 1.62 -11.82 19.15
CA LEU A 410 2.33 -10.92 20.05
C LEU A 410 1.97 -9.43 19.85
N LEU A 411 1.36 -9.06 18.71
CA LEU A 411 1.04 -7.67 18.38
C LEU A 411 -0.24 -7.18 19.05
N GLN A 412 -0.31 -5.90 19.42
CA GLN A 412 -1.47 -5.30 20.11
C GLN A 412 -2.22 -4.26 19.26
N ASN A 413 -1.48 -3.36 18.59
CA ASN A 413 -2.03 -2.23 17.86
C ASN A 413 -1.42 -2.10 16.43
N ALA A 414 -2.28 -1.92 15.42
CA ALA A 414 -1.86 -1.78 14.02
C ALA A 414 -1.40 -0.37 13.64
N LEU A 415 -1.99 0.69 14.22
CA LEU A 415 -1.60 2.08 13.99
C LEU A 415 -0.17 2.34 14.50
N GLN A 416 0.16 1.84 15.70
CA GLN A 416 1.52 1.93 16.24
C GLN A 416 2.55 1.27 15.31
N LEU A 417 2.19 0.11 14.74
CA LEU A 417 3.06 -0.57 13.79
C LEU A 417 3.25 0.24 12.50
N PHE A 418 2.17 0.84 11.99
CA PHE A 418 2.20 1.73 10.85
C PHE A 418 3.16 2.92 11.06
N GLU A 419 3.09 3.58 12.22
CA GLU A 419 3.98 4.70 12.56
C GLU A 419 5.45 4.29 12.63
N VAL A 420 5.75 3.14 13.25
CA VAL A 420 7.12 2.62 13.35
C VAL A 420 7.68 2.32 11.95
N LEU A 421 6.89 1.71 11.07
CA LEU A 421 7.32 1.39 9.71
C LEU A 421 7.62 2.65 8.89
N LEU A 422 6.81 3.72 9.04
CA LEU A 422 7.04 4.98 8.34
C LEU A 422 8.33 5.67 8.77
N VAL A 423 8.60 5.73 10.08
CA VAL A 423 9.80 6.40 10.61
C VAL A 423 11.07 5.64 10.21
N PHE A 424 11.05 4.30 10.24
CA PHE A 424 12.21 3.48 9.90
C PHE A 424 12.75 3.73 8.48
N GLY A 425 11.85 4.00 7.52
CA GLY A 425 12.21 4.30 6.13
C GLY A 425 12.41 5.78 5.82
N ALA A 426 12.29 6.68 6.81
CA ALA A 426 12.25 8.13 6.58
C ALA A 426 13.59 8.69 6.05
N GLY A 427 13.50 9.49 4.99
CA GLY A 427 14.64 10.13 4.30
C GLY A 427 15.21 9.32 3.13
N THR A 428 14.73 8.10 2.89
CA THR A 428 15.18 7.26 1.76
C THR A 428 14.44 7.56 0.45
N GLY A 429 13.25 8.16 0.53
CA GLY A 429 12.35 8.21 -0.62
C GLY A 429 12.77 9.12 -1.77
N LEU A 430 13.54 10.20 -1.51
CA LEU A 430 14.15 10.98 -2.60
C LEU A 430 15.09 10.14 -3.46
N ILE A 431 15.78 9.16 -2.87
CA ILE A 431 16.66 8.28 -3.65
C ILE A 431 15.83 7.43 -4.59
N PHE A 432 14.71 6.87 -4.13
CA PHE A 432 13.85 6.05 -4.98
C PHE A 432 13.22 6.83 -6.13
N ILE A 433 12.97 8.13 -5.94
CA ILE A 433 12.53 9.05 -6.98
C ILE A 433 13.68 9.38 -7.94
N LEU A 434 14.82 9.84 -7.42
CA LEU A 434 15.90 10.42 -8.20
C LEU A 434 16.81 9.38 -8.87
N ARG A 435 16.92 8.15 -8.37
CA ARG A 435 17.82 7.10 -8.92
C ARG A 435 17.60 6.80 -10.39
N TRP A 436 16.39 7.05 -10.89
CA TRP A 436 16.02 6.90 -12.29
C TRP A 436 16.54 8.04 -13.18
N PHE A 437 16.66 9.25 -12.64
CA PHE A 437 16.89 10.47 -13.41
C PHE A 437 18.24 11.14 -13.10
N TRP A 438 18.94 10.71 -12.05
CA TRP A 438 20.22 11.27 -11.64
C TRP A 438 21.32 10.21 -11.69
N TRP A 439 22.27 10.42 -12.61
CA TRP A 439 23.38 9.49 -12.85
C TRP A 439 24.31 9.30 -11.65
N ARG A 440 24.46 10.29 -10.76
CA ARG A 440 25.41 10.23 -9.63
C ARG A 440 24.98 9.31 -8.50
N ILE A 441 23.68 9.05 -8.33
CA ILE A 441 23.21 8.11 -7.31
C ILE A 441 23.83 6.74 -7.60
N ASN A 442 24.38 6.13 -6.57
CA ASN A 442 25.03 4.81 -6.62
C ASN A 442 24.54 3.94 -5.45
N ALA A 443 25.01 2.69 -5.38
CA ALA A 443 24.61 1.78 -4.31
C ALA A 443 24.93 2.30 -2.90
N TRP A 444 26.00 3.08 -2.71
CA TRP A 444 26.36 3.64 -1.40
C TRP A 444 25.39 4.72 -0.93
N SER A 445 24.83 5.52 -1.84
CA SER A 445 23.74 6.46 -1.53
C SER A 445 22.59 5.72 -0.83
N GLU A 446 22.15 4.60 -1.40
CA GLU A 446 21.03 3.82 -0.85
C GLU A 446 21.38 3.10 0.45
N ILE A 447 22.54 2.44 0.50
CA ILE A 447 23.00 1.72 1.70
C ILE A 447 23.09 2.70 2.88
N THR A 448 23.77 3.84 2.69
CA THR A 448 23.95 4.82 3.77
C THR A 448 22.63 5.41 4.24
N ALA A 449 21.70 5.73 3.34
CA ALA A 449 20.38 6.24 3.70
C ALA A 449 19.59 5.25 4.56
N MET A 450 19.56 3.97 4.16
CA MET A 450 18.82 2.92 4.87
C MET A 450 19.38 2.66 6.28
N PHE A 451 20.71 2.59 6.42
CA PHE A 451 21.31 2.41 7.74
C PHE A 451 21.18 3.67 8.60
N ALA A 452 21.34 4.86 8.01
CA ALA A 452 21.14 6.12 8.73
C ALA A 452 19.70 6.25 9.25
N SER A 453 18.69 6.03 8.41
CA SER A 453 17.29 6.11 8.82
C SER A 453 16.96 5.10 9.93
N GLY A 454 17.42 3.86 9.79
CA GLY A 454 17.23 2.81 10.79
C GLY A 454 17.90 3.14 12.12
N ILE A 455 19.16 3.57 12.11
CA ILE A 455 19.91 3.94 13.33
C ILE A 455 19.27 5.14 14.02
N ILE A 456 18.95 6.20 13.27
CA ILE A 456 18.30 7.40 13.83
C ILE A 456 16.96 7.02 14.45
N SER A 457 16.15 6.22 13.76
CA SER A 457 14.86 5.75 14.27
C SER A 457 15.00 4.95 15.56
N ILE A 458 15.97 4.03 15.62
CA ILE A 458 16.26 3.23 16.81
C ILE A 458 16.69 4.13 17.97
N ILE A 459 17.57 5.10 17.74
CA ILE A 459 18.00 6.05 18.78
C ILE A 459 16.80 6.85 19.30
N LEU A 460 15.96 7.39 18.42
CA LEU A 460 14.82 8.19 18.84
C LEU A 460 13.76 7.36 19.58
N LYS A 461 13.48 6.13 19.13
CA LYS A 461 12.40 5.32 19.71
C LYS A 461 12.81 4.47 20.91
N LEU A 462 14.07 4.02 20.99
CA LEU A 462 14.53 3.10 22.06
C LEU A 462 15.41 3.78 23.12
N THR A 463 15.71 5.07 22.98
CA THR A 463 16.49 5.82 23.98
C THR A 463 15.72 7.07 24.45
N PRO A 464 16.11 7.68 25.59
CA PRO A 464 15.51 8.94 26.05
C PRO A 464 15.69 10.12 25.08
N ALA A 465 16.52 9.99 24.05
CA ALA A 465 16.78 11.05 23.08
C ALA A 465 15.51 11.52 22.36
N GLY A 466 14.62 10.60 21.96
CA GLY A 466 13.37 10.99 21.29
C GLY A 466 12.45 11.80 22.20
N ALA A 467 12.29 11.38 23.46
CA ALA A 467 11.50 12.12 24.43
C ALA A 467 12.15 13.47 24.76
N PHE A 468 13.47 13.51 24.97
CA PHE A 468 14.20 14.76 25.21
C PHE A 468 14.06 15.76 24.06
N LEU A 469 14.05 15.29 22.81
CA LEU A 469 13.97 16.15 21.64
C LEU A 469 12.54 16.52 21.25
N PHE A 470 11.58 15.60 21.35
CA PHE A 470 10.27 15.72 20.69
C PHE A 470 9.07 15.39 21.58
N ALA A 471 9.25 15.17 22.89
CA ALA A 471 8.10 15.00 23.79
C ALA A 471 7.19 16.23 23.71
N LYS A 472 5.88 16.00 23.69
CA LYS A 472 4.87 17.04 23.43
C LYS A 472 4.97 18.24 24.37
N GLU A 473 5.31 18.00 25.64
CA GLU A 473 5.34 19.05 26.68
C GLU A 473 6.77 19.42 27.11
N THR A 474 7.72 18.50 27.03
CA THR A 474 9.07 18.65 27.59
C THR A 474 10.19 18.61 26.54
N GLY A 475 9.85 18.34 25.29
CA GLY A 475 10.81 18.24 24.18
C GLY A 475 11.41 19.60 23.82
N VAL A 476 12.68 19.59 23.39
CA VAL A 476 13.36 20.78 22.86
C VAL A 476 12.68 21.33 21.59
N PHE A 477 12.14 20.43 20.78
CA PHE A 477 11.43 20.72 19.54
C PHE A 477 9.98 20.26 19.64
N SER A 478 9.09 20.88 18.85
CA SER A 478 7.71 20.42 18.69
C SER A 478 7.68 18.98 18.18
N SER A 479 6.75 18.16 18.69
CA SER A 479 6.63 16.73 18.36
C SER A 479 6.50 16.46 16.86
N TYR A 480 5.77 17.32 16.14
CA TYR A 480 5.60 17.21 14.68
C TYR A 480 6.92 17.40 13.90
N LEU A 481 7.98 17.94 14.49
CA LEU A 481 9.28 18.09 13.82
C LEU A 481 10.11 16.80 13.81
N GLU A 482 9.74 15.77 14.59
CA GLU A 482 10.48 14.51 14.64
C GLU A 482 10.67 13.93 13.24
N TYR A 483 9.57 13.71 12.51
CA TYR A 483 9.61 13.06 11.21
C TYR A 483 10.37 13.89 10.15
N PRO A 484 10.08 15.19 9.92
CA PRO A 484 10.86 16.02 8.99
C PRO A 484 12.34 16.11 9.32
N LEU A 485 12.72 16.12 10.60
CA LEU A 485 14.11 16.18 11.01
C LEU A 485 14.86 14.88 10.70
N VAL A 486 14.24 13.71 10.93
CA VAL A 486 14.79 12.42 10.49
C VAL A 486 15.00 12.42 8.97
N VAL A 487 14.01 12.88 8.21
CA VAL A 487 14.09 12.99 6.75
C VAL A 487 15.25 13.88 6.32
N LEU A 488 15.40 15.05 6.95
CA LEU A 488 16.46 16.00 6.64
C LEU A 488 17.84 15.42 6.93
N ILE A 489 18.06 14.87 8.13
CA ILE A 489 19.35 14.30 8.53
C ILE A 489 19.74 13.13 7.63
N THR A 490 18.83 12.18 7.42
CA THR A 490 19.09 11.05 6.49
C THR A 490 19.42 11.57 5.09
N THR A 491 18.72 12.62 4.63
CA THR A 491 18.97 13.23 3.31
C THR A 491 20.37 13.82 3.19
N LEU A 492 20.82 14.56 4.20
CA LEU A 492 22.17 15.12 4.24
C LEU A 492 23.24 14.01 4.23
N ILE A 493 23.02 12.93 4.97
CA ILE A 493 23.95 11.80 5.06
C ILE A 493 24.13 11.12 3.70
N TRP A 494 23.05 10.78 3.02
CA TRP A 494 23.17 10.07 1.74
C TRP A 494 23.65 10.97 0.61
N LEU A 495 23.33 12.27 0.63
CA LEU A 495 23.90 13.24 -0.30
C LEU A 495 25.42 13.34 -0.11
N ALA A 496 25.90 13.43 1.13
CA ALA A 496 27.33 13.41 1.42
C ALA A 496 27.98 12.13 0.89
N ALA A 497 27.38 10.96 1.15
CA ALA A 497 27.86 9.69 0.61
C ALA A 497 27.93 9.68 -0.93
N THR A 498 26.93 10.25 -1.60
CA THR A 498 26.85 10.33 -3.08
C THR A 498 28.01 11.10 -3.69
N PHE A 499 28.43 12.21 -3.04
CA PHE A 499 29.53 13.05 -3.53
C PHE A 499 30.91 12.55 -3.11
N ILE A 500 31.02 11.88 -1.96
CA ILE A 500 32.29 11.29 -1.48
C ILE A 500 32.63 10.02 -2.27
N THR A 501 31.64 9.22 -2.64
CA THR A 501 31.85 7.96 -3.33
C THR A 501 32.00 8.13 -4.85
N GLN A 502 32.76 7.21 -5.47
CA GLN A 502 32.94 7.22 -6.91
C GLN A 502 31.60 6.98 -7.63
N PRO A 503 31.38 7.62 -8.80
CA PRO A 503 30.26 7.28 -9.67
C PRO A 503 30.33 5.82 -10.12
N GLU A 504 29.18 5.30 -10.53
CA GLU A 504 29.12 4.01 -11.22
C GLU A 504 29.98 4.03 -12.50
N SER A 505 30.43 2.85 -12.93
CA SER A 505 31.25 2.74 -14.14
C SER A 505 30.45 3.17 -15.37
N LYS A 506 31.17 3.70 -16.38
CA LYS A 506 30.57 4.12 -17.65
C LYS A 506 29.71 3.01 -18.27
N ALA A 507 30.22 1.78 -18.29
CA ALA A 507 29.49 0.63 -18.83
C ALA A 507 28.12 0.43 -18.17
N VAL A 508 28.07 0.45 -16.82
CA VAL A 508 26.82 0.30 -16.06
C VAL A 508 25.83 1.43 -16.39
N LEU A 509 26.31 2.68 -16.40
CA LEU A 509 25.48 3.85 -16.71
C LEU A 509 24.94 3.82 -18.15
N GLN A 510 25.79 3.47 -19.10
CA GLN A 510 25.45 3.36 -20.52
C GLN A 510 24.44 2.21 -20.76
N ASP A 511 24.63 1.04 -20.15
CA ASP A 511 23.72 -0.10 -20.28
C ASP A 511 22.35 0.17 -19.65
N PHE A 512 22.34 0.79 -18.45
CA PHE A 512 21.10 1.23 -17.81
C PHE A 512 20.35 2.21 -18.72
N TYR A 513 21.04 3.22 -19.26
CA TYR A 513 20.42 4.21 -20.13
C TYR A 513 19.88 3.57 -21.41
N ARG A 514 20.65 2.68 -22.05
CA ARG A 514 20.24 1.99 -23.28
C ARG A 514 18.96 1.18 -23.07
N LYS A 515 18.84 0.48 -21.93
CA LYS A 515 17.67 -0.34 -21.59
C LYS A 515 16.46 0.49 -21.19
N ILE A 516 16.64 1.45 -20.29
CA ILE A 516 15.51 2.18 -19.66
C ILE A 516 15.14 3.46 -20.44
N GLN A 517 16.12 4.21 -20.93
CA GLN A 517 15.95 5.54 -21.51
C GLN A 517 15.04 6.46 -20.66
N PRO A 518 15.41 6.72 -19.40
CA PRO A 518 14.59 7.53 -18.49
C PRO A 518 14.51 9.01 -18.94
N GLY A 519 15.51 9.46 -19.71
CA GLY A 519 15.64 10.83 -20.20
C GLY A 519 15.94 11.85 -19.10
N GLY A 520 15.94 13.13 -19.47
CA GLY A 520 16.09 14.26 -18.55
C GLY A 520 17.53 14.76 -18.39
N PRO A 521 17.69 15.95 -17.78
CA PRO A 521 18.97 16.66 -17.71
C PRO A 521 20.01 15.94 -16.84
N GLY A 522 19.57 15.14 -15.86
CA GLY A 522 20.45 14.37 -14.99
C GLY A 522 21.15 13.19 -15.66
N TRP A 523 21.04 13.03 -16.98
CA TRP A 523 21.83 12.09 -17.79
C TRP A 523 22.70 12.77 -18.85
N ALA A 524 22.68 14.11 -18.94
CA ALA A 524 23.39 14.87 -19.99
C ALA A 524 24.90 14.57 -20.03
N HIS A 525 25.53 14.42 -18.86
CA HIS A 525 26.96 14.09 -18.77
C HIS A 525 27.28 12.73 -19.42
N VAL A 526 26.52 11.69 -19.06
CA VAL A 526 26.69 10.32 -19.60
C VAL A 526 26.42 10.28 -21.10
N LEU A 527 25.42 11.03 -21.58
CA LEU A 527 25.10 11.11 -23.00
C LEU A 527 26.20 11.79 -23.81
N THR A 528 26.69 12.94 -23.33
CA THR A 528 27.77 13.70 -23.98
C THR A 528 29.05 12.87 -24.05
N GLU A 529 29.37 12.16 -22.97
CA GLU A 529 30.52 11.27 -22.91
C GLU A 529 30.39 10.07 -23.86
N ALA A 530 29.22 9.44 -23.91
CA ALA A 530 28.95 8.35 -24.84
C ALA A 530 29.00 8.79 -26.31
N GLU A 531 28.50 9.99 -26.62
CA GLU A 531 28.60 10.58 -27.97
C GLU A 531 30.05 10.84 -28.37
N ALA A 532 30.88 11.35 -27.45
CA ALA A 532 32.31 11.55 -27.67
C ALA A 532 33.06 10.21 -27.89
N GLU A 533 32.58 9.12 -27.29
CA GLU A 533 33.08 7.76 -27.47
C GLU A 533 32.49 7.04 -28.70
N GLY A 534 31.61 7.69 -29.47
CA GLY A 534 30.94 7.10 -30.64
C GLY A 534 29.86 6.06 -30.29
N VAL A 535 29.41 6.02 -29.04
CA VAL A 535 28.39 5.08 -28.54
C VAL A 535 27.00 5.70 -28.64
N THR A 536 26.12 5.10 -29.45
CA THR A 536 24.72 5.53 -29.55
C THR A 536 23.89 4.92 -28.42
N LEU A 537 23.39 5.76 -27.51
CA LEU A 537 22.54 5.33 -26.37
C LEU A 537 21.03 5.58 -26.59
N VAL A 538 20.68 6.60 -27.37
CA VAL A 538 19.29 6.98 -27.61
C VAL A 538 18.77 6.25 -28.84
N THR A 539 17.90 5.26 -28.66
CA THR A 539 17.27 4.57 -29.79
C THR A 539 15.91 5.14 -30.17
N ASN A 540 15.29 5.93 -29.30
CA ASN A 540 13.95 6.48 -29.51
C ASN A 540 13.96 8.00 -29.32
N LYS A 541 13.60 8.77 -30.34
CA LYS A 541 13.58 10.25 -30.32
C LYS A 541 12.38 10.85 -29.58
N GLN A 542 11.82 10.11 -28.62
CA GLN A 542 10.66 10.56 -27.84
C GLN A 542 11.09 11.68 -26.88
N PRO A 543 10.28 12.74 -26.74
CA PRO A 543 10.58 13.80 -25.79
C PRO A 543 10.53 13.26 -24.35
N TRP A 544 11.27 13.91 -23.46
CA TRP A 544 11.28 13.56 -22.05
C TRP A 544 9.88 13.71 -21.44
N SER A 545 9.32 12.61 -20.94
CA SER A 545 7.90 12.55 -20.54
C SER A 545 7.63 13.05 -19.12
N VAL A 546 8.66 13.25 -18.28
CA VAL A 546 8.49 13.59 -16.86
C VAL A 546 7.76 14.92 -16.63
N PRO A 547 8.05 16.03 -17.34
CA PRO A 547 7.30 17.27 -17.15
C PRO A 547 5.80 17.12 -17.44
N ALA A 548 5.45 16.40 -18.51
CA ALA A 548 4.06 16.05 -18.80
C ALA A 548 3.48 15.11 -17.73
N GLY A 549 4.28 14.17 -17.24
CA GLY A 549 3.92 13.24 -16.17
C GLY A 549 3.62 13.92 -14.84
N ILE A 550 4.41 14.92 -14.43
CA ILE A 550 4.16 15.73 -13.23
C ILE A 550 2.86 16.55 -13.40
N MET A 551 2.66 17.17 -14.57
CA MET A 551 1.40 17.87 -14.86
C MET A 551 0.18 16.93 -14.78
N ALA A 552 0.29 15.73 -15.34
CA ALA A 552 -0.75 14.71 -15.25
C ALA A 552 -0.96 14.21 -13.82
N MET A 553 0.10 14.07 -13.02
CA MET A 553 0.02 13.75 -11.61
C MET A 553 -0.79 14.81 -10.85
N LEU A 554 -0.47 16.09 -11.02
CA LEU A 554 -1.19 17.18 -10.35
C LEU A 554 -2.67 17.20 -10.75
N LEU A 555 -2.96 17.11 -12.06
CA LEU A 555 -4.34 17.03 -12.56
C LEU A 555 -5.08 15.78 -12.05
N GLY A 556 -4.39 14.64 -11.97
CA GLY A 556 -4.92 13.39 -11.44
C GLY A 556 -5.23 13.47 -9.94
N CYS A 557 -4.39 14.14 -9.15
CA CYS A 557 -4.63 14.39 -7.74
C CYS A 557 -5.84 15.30 -7.54
N VAL A 558 -5.94 16.40 -8.31
CA VAL A 558 -7.12 17.28 -8.29
C VAL A 558 -8.38 16.50 -8.66
N LEU A 559 -8.34 15.69 -9.71
CA LEU A 559 -9.46 14.84 -10.11
C LEU A 559 -9.92 13.92 -8.98
N ILE A 560 -9.00 13.17 -8.38
CA ILE A 560 -9.34 12.14 -7.40
C ILE A 560 -9.74 12.75 -6.04
N TYR A 561 -9.00 13.75 -5.54
CA TYR A 561 -9.39 14.45 -4.31
C TYR A 561 -10.74 15.16 -4.48
N SER A 562 -10.97 15.86 -5.60
CA SER A 562 -12.25 16.52 -5.82
C SER A 562 -13.39 15.53 -5.95
N SER A 563 -13.16 14.36 -6.56
CA SER A 563 -14.17 13.28 -6.62
C SER A 563 -14.47 12.73 -5.22
N MET A 564 -13.45 12.47 -4.41
CA MET A 564 -13.59 12.00 -3.03
C MET A 564 -14.33 13.04 -2.18
N PHE A 565 -13.95 14.31 -2.23
CA PHE A 565 -14.59 15.37 -1.45
C PHE A 565 -16.00 15.69 -1.93
N ALA A 566 -16.26 15.64 -3.24
CA ALA A 566 -17.61 15.78 -3.79
C ALA A 566 -18.54 14.72 -3.20
N THR A 567 -18.13 13.43 -3.20
CA THR A 567 -18.91 12.35 -2.58
C THR A 567 -19.23 12.65 -1.12
N GLY A 568 -18.24 13.11 -0.34
CA GLY A 568 -18.44 13.51 1.06
C GLY A 568 -19.44 14.62 1.24
N TYR A 569 -19.28 15.71 0.49
CA TYR A 569 -20.18 16.85 0.57
C TYR A 569 -21.59 16.53 0.08
N TRP A 570 -21.75 15.63 -0.89
CA TRP A 570 -23.06 15.09 -1.26
C TRP A 570 -23.70 14.31 -0.12
N ILE A 571 -22.95 13.44 0.54
CA ILE A 571 -23.42 12.68 1.71
C ILE A 571 -23.83 13.63 2.85
N TYR A 572 -23.04 14.67 3.11
CA TYR A 572 -23.32 15.66 4.17
C TYR A 572 -24.40 16.70 3.79
N GLY A 573 -24.98 16.64 2.60
CA GLY A 573 -25.96 17.62 2.14
C GLY A 573 -25.38 19.03 1.89
N LYS A 574 -24.06 19.18 1.80
CA LYS A 574 -23.37 20.46 1.52
C LYS A 574 -23.31 20.72 0.01
N THR A 575 -24.47 20.93 -0.61
CA THR A 575 -24.67 20.97 -2.07
C THR A 575 -23.72 21.94 -2.80
N ASN A 576 -23.50 23.15 -2.28
CA ASN A 576 -22.63 24.13 -2.93
C ASN A 576 -21.18 23.63 -3.04
N GLN A 577 -20.64 23.09 -1.95
CA GLN A 577 -19.29 22.53 -1.92
C GLN A 577 -19.21 21.28 -2.80
N ALA A 578 -20.24 20.43 -2.77
CA ALA A 578 -20.32 19.24 -3.59
C ALA A 578 -20.30 19.57 -5.10
N LEU A 579 -21.07 20.58 -5.53
CA LEU A 579 -21.09 21.03 -6.92
C LEU A 579 -19.75 21.60 -7.36
N ILE A 580 -19.12 22.45 -6.54
CA ILE A 580 -17.79 23.01 -6.83
C ILE A 580 -16.76 21.89 -7.04
N MET A 581 -16.72 20.93 -6.13
CA MET A 581 -15.80 19.78 -6.22
C MET A 581 -16.12 18.89 -7.43
N THR A 582 -17.40 18.68 -7.74
CA THR A 582 -17.83 17.92 -8.93
C THR A 582 -17.35 18.59 -10.23
N VAL A 583 -17.54 19.91 -10.35
CA VAL A 583 -17.08 20.69 -11.52
C VAL A 583 -15.56 20.65 -11.63
N LEU A 584 -14.84 20.79 -10.51
CA LEU A 584 -13.38 20.71 -10.49
C LEU A 584 -12.88 19.32 -10.93
N ALA A 585 -13.56 18.24 -10.52
CA ALA A 585 -13.27 16.89 -10.99
C ALA A 585 -13.47 16.76 -12.51
N ILE A 586 -14.58 17.28 -13.06
CA ILE A 586 -14.85 17.24 -14.51
C ILE A 586 -13.79 18.02 -15.29
N ILE A 587 -13.45 19.24 -14.86
CA ILE A 587 -12.45 20.09 -15.52
C ILE A 587 -11.07 19.42 -15.51
N SER A 588 -10.62 18.95 -14.34
CA SER A 588 -9.32 18.28 -14.20
C SER A 588 -9.26 16.99 -15.00
N GLY A 589 -10.35 16.20 -15.05
CA GLY A 589 -10.47 15.03 -15.92
C GLY A 589 -10.34 15.37 -17.41
N GLY A 590 -11.02 16.42 -17.87
CA GLY A 590 -10.93 16.91 -19.26
C GLY A 590 -9.52 17.38 -19.63
N LEU A 591 -8.84 18.10 -18.74
CA LEU A 591 -7.45 18.52 -18.91
C LEU A 591 -6.49 17.33 -18.90
N LEU A 592 -6.71 16.36 -18.00
CA LEU A 592 -5.88 15.16 -17.88
C LEU A 592 -5.90 14.34 -19.16
N ILE A 593 -7.07 14.17 -19.80
CA ILE A 593 -7.19 13.48 -21.10
C ILE A 593 -6.30 14.13 -22.17
N ARG A 594 -6.17 15.46 -22.17
CA ARG A 594 -5.30 16.18 -23.12
C ARG A 594 -3.83 15.93 -22.85
N VAL A 595 -3.41 15.94 -21.58
CA VAL A 595 -2.02 15.70 -21.19
C VAL A 595 -1.63 14.22 -21.38
N TRP A 596 -2.56 13.29 -21.13
CA TRP A 596 -2.34 11.84 -21.25
C TRP A 596 -1.80 11.43 -22.62
N LYS A 597 -2.27 12.10 -23.70
CA LYS A 597 -1.80 11.83 -25.07
C LYS A 597 -0.29 12.05 -25.24
N LYS A 598 0.34 12.88 -24.41
CA LYS A 598 1.79 13.14 -24.44
C LYS A 598 2.61 12.12 -23.62
N ILE A 599 1.95 11.30 -22.80
CA ILE A 599 2.59 10.33 -21.88
C ILE A 599 2.48 8.90 -22.40
N LYS A 600 1.39 8.60 -23.13
CA LYS A 600 1.10 7.27 -23.66
C LYS A 600 2.32 6.68 -24.38
N ALA A 601 2.67 5.44 -24.07
CA ALA A 601 3.70 4.74 -24.82
C ALA A 601 3.18 4.45 -26.23
N ASN A 602 3.92 4.86 -27.25
CA ASN A 602 3.71 4.38 -28.61
C ASN A 602 4.14 2.90 -28.62
N ILE A 603 3.17 2.00 -28.52
CA ILE A 603 3.39 0.58 -28.75
C ILE A 603 3.49 0.46 -30.27
N LEU A 604 4.70 0.20 -30.76
CA LEU A 604 4.99 -0.05 -32.16
C LEU A 604 4.49 -1.44 -32.56
#